data_AF-A0A381PTS7-F1
#
_entry.id   AF-A0A381PTS7-F1
#
_cell.length_a   1.000
_cell.length_b   1.000
_cell.length_c   1.000
_cell.angle_alpha   90.00
_cell.angle_beta   90.00
_cell.angle_gamma   90.00
#
_symmetry.space_group_name_H-M   'P 1'
#
loop_
_entity.id
_entity.type
_entity.pdbx_description
1 polymer ?
#
loop_
_entity_poly.entity_id
_entity_poly.type
_entity_poly.pdbx_seq_one_letter_code
_entity_poly.pdbx_strand_id
1 'polypeptide(L)'
;MRLFRNFFYLNRIVLGIVSLIITISLLYSSAEVEAGDESSLLLYSQFGEFCTMCEAVLLCENTNTKDVYNALPQSGQFTLYHLETRTFWSQISTIWEFFIKNFNDDAVKGHQRPVNIIKVDENNWSYPQIGEARISIDPNTIYIEEKMIDRESSQWIELVTNNHIGFCYRLPLWESLEIIEEHNP
;
A
#
# COMPACT_ATOMS: atom_id res chain seq x y z
N MET A 1 47.67 30.20 -47.12
CA MET A 1 46.79 29.01 -47.10
C MET A 1 46.89 28.25 -45.76
N ARG A 2 46.64 28.92 -44.62
CA ARG A 2 46.64 28.29 -43.26
C ARG A 2 45.44 28.68 -42.38
N LEU A 3 44.73 29.77 -42.71
CA LEU A 3 43.57 30.26 -41.94
C LEU A 3 42.27 29.47 -42.18
N PHE A 4 42.09 28.83 -43.34
CA PHE A 4 40.87 28.08 -43.66
C PHE A 4 40.77 26.69 -43.00
N ARG A 5 41.89 26.13 -42.51
CA ARG A 5 41.92 24.76 -41.93
C ARG A 5 41.44 24.70 -40.47
N ASN A 6 41.62 25.79 -39.71
CA ASN A 6 41.19 25.86 -38.31
C ASN A 6 39.68 26.07 -38.17
N PHE A 7 39.03 26.73 -39.13
CA PHE A 7 37.59 27.00 -39.07
C PHE A 7 36.75 25.73 -39.24
N PHE A 8 37.19 24.81 -40.10
CA PHE A 8 36.54 23.50 -40.29
C PHE A 8 36.70 22.55 -39.10
N TYR A 9 37.82 22.63 -38.38
CA TYR A 9 38.08 21.81 -37.20
C TYR A 9 37.25 22.26 -35.99
N LEU A 10 37.14 23.58 -35.77
CA LEU A 10 36.29 24.13 -34.70
C LEU A 10 34.82 23.74 -34.89
N ASN A 11 34.33 23.81 -36.13
CA ASN A 11 32.92 23.52 -36.43
C ASN A 11 32.58 22.04 -36.19
N ARG A 12 33.49 21.10 -36.50
CA ARG A 12 33.31 19.66 -36.20
C ARG A 12 33.35 19.33 -34.72
N ILE A 13 34.19 20.02 -33.93
CA ILE A 13 34.25 19.85 -32.48
C ILE A 13 32.96 20.38 -31.84
N VAL A 14 32.49 21.55 -32.27
CA VAL A 14 31.23 22.14 -31.77
C VAL A 14 30.03 21.26 -32.13
N LEU A 15 29.93 20.76 -33.37
CA LEU A 15 28.90 19.80 -33.77
C LEU A 15 28.94 18.49 -32.96
N GLY A 16 30.13 17.97 -32.66
CA GLY A 16 30.32 16.78 -31.82
C GLY A 16 29.87 17.00 -30.37
N ILE A 17 30.22 18.15 -29.78
CA ILE A 17 29.81 18.50 -28.41
C ILE A 17 28.30 18.70 -28.33
N VAL A 18 27.68 19.37 -29.30
CA VAL A 18 26.22 19.56 -29.34
C VAL A 18 25.50 18.21 -29.48
N SER A 19 25.99 17.30 -30.33
CA SER A 19 25.41 15.96 -30.48
C SER A 19 25.57 15.11 -29.20
N LEU A 20 26.67 15.27 -28.47
CA LEU A 20 26.90 14.59 -27.19
C LEU A 20 25.97 15.10 -26.09
N ILE A 21 25.76 16.42 -26.01
CA ILE A 21 24.82 17.04 -25.06
C ILE A 21 23.39 16.57 -25.35
N ILE A 22 22.97 16.55 -26.63
CA ILE A 22 21.61 16.11 -27.00
C ILE A 22 21.38 14.63 -26.65
N THR A 23 22.38 13.77 -26.85
CA THR A 23 22.27 12.34 -26.50
C THR A 23 22.26 12.09 -25.00
N ILE A 24 23.03 12.86 -24.21
CA ILE A 24 22.98 12.80 -22.74
C ILE A 24 21.61 13.28 -22.23
N SER A 25 21.07 14.36 -22.80
CA SER A 25 19.74 14.85 -22.42
C SER A 25 18.61 13.88 -22.75
N LEU A 26 18.72 13.13 -23.86
CA LEU A 26 17.74 12.10 -24.23
C LEU A 26 17.82 10.84 -23.34
N LEU A 27 19.00 10.51 -22.80
CA LEU A 27 19.17 9.39 -21.87
C LEU A 27 18.64 9.71 -20.46
N TYR A 28 18.57 10.98 -20.07
CA TYR A 28 17.99 11.39 -18.78
C TYR A 28 16.45 11.32 -18.76
N SER A 29 15.77 11.46 -19.91
CA SER A 29 14.30 11.36 -19.98
C SER A 29 13.75 9.94 -19.88
N SER A 30 14.58 8.90 -20.00
CA SER A 30 14.13 7.49 -19.90
C SER A 30 14.39 6.85 -18.53
N ALA A 31 14.77 7.65 -17.52
CA ALA A 31 15.01 7.19 -16.16
C ALA A 31 14.09 7.89 -15.14
N GLU A 32 12.88 8.26 -15.55
CA GLU A 32 11.77 8.39 -14.61
C GLU A 32 11.21 6.97 -14.44
N VAL A 33 11.71 6.26 -13.42
CA VAL A 33 10.99 5.13 -12.87
C VAL A 33 9.66 5.71 -12.44
N GLU A 34 8.57 5.35 -13.14
CA GLU A 34 7.21 5.61 -12.66
C GLU A 34 7.12 4.96 -11.28
N ALA A 35 7.37 5.73 -10.22
CA ALA A 35 6.96 5.36 -8.89
C ALA A 35 5.44 5.25 -9.00
N GLY A 36 4.94 4.01 -8.96
CA GLY A 36 3.51 3.75 -8.96
C GLY A 36 2.84 4.67 -7.96
N ASP A 37 1.66 5.19 -8.31
CA ASP A 37 0.93 6.13 -7.48
C ASP A 37 0.54 5.46 -6.16
N GLU A 38 1.41 5.55 -5.15
CA GLU A 38 1.26 4.95 -3.81
C GLU A 38 -0.06 5.40 -3.15
N SER A 39 -0.64 6.51 -3.61
CA SER A 39 -1.94 7.01 -3.14
C SER A 39 -3.12 6.07 -3.44
N SER A 40 -2.93 5.12 -4.37
CA SER A 40 -3.92 4.11 -4.74
C SER A 40 -3.95 2.88 -3.83
N LEU A 41 -2.98 2.74 -2.91
CA LEU A 41 -2.87 1.55 -2.07
C LEU A 41 -3.99 1.47 -1.04
N LEU A 42 -4.46 0.25 -0.78
CA LEU A 42 -5.65 -0.03 0.06
C LEU A 42 -5.62 0.63 1.45
N LEU A 43 -4.43 0.81 2.04
CA LEU A 43 -4.23 1.41 3.36
C LEU A 43 -3.57 2.80 3.31
N TYR A 44 -3.43 3.40 2.13
CA TYR A 44 -2.80 4.71 2.01
C TYR A 44 -3.58 5.78 2.76
N SER A 45 -2.88 6.67 3.47
CA SER A 45 -3.50 7.80 4.17
C SER A 45 -2.73 9.08 3.84
N GLN A 46 -3.29 10.24 4.17
CA GLN A 46 -2.58 11.51 4.05
C GLN A 46 -1.26 11.57 4.87
N PHE A 47 -1.10 10.65 5.84
CA PHE A 47 0.10 10.50 6.66
C PHE A 47 1.05 9.41 6.13
N GLY A 48 0.80 8.88 4.94
CA GLY A 48 1.52 7.76 4.34
C GLY A 48 1.10 6.40 4.91
N GLU A 49 1.88 5.37 4.55
CA GLU A 49 1.58 3.95 4.88
C GLU A 49 1.89 3.56 6.33
N PHE A 50 2.75 4.33 7.00
CA PHE A 50 3.26 4.05 8.34
C PHE A 50 2.49 4.76 9.46
N CYS A 51 1.24 5.13 9.22
CA CYS A 51 0.44 5.73 10.26
C CYS A 51 0.09 4.68 11.34
N THR A 52 0.90 4.60 12.40
CA THR A 52 0.75 3.66 13.53
C THR A 52 -0.48 3.94 14.38
N MET A 53 -1.03 5.14 14.27
CA MET A 53 -2.25 5.60 14.93
C MET A 53 -3.48 5.57 14.01
N CYS A 54 -3.36 5.12 12.77
CA CYS A 54 -4.49 5.06 11.86
C CYS A 54 -5.23 3.74 12.03
N GLU A 55 -6.54 3.83 12.17
CA GLU A 55 -7.43 2.68 12.05
C GLU A 55 -7.93 2.58 10.60
N ALA A 56 -8.30 1.36 10.22
CA ALA A 56 -8.94 1.11 8.93
C ALA A 56 -9.92 -0.04 9.05
N VAL A 57 -11.05 0.07 8.37
CA VAL A 57 -11.99 -1.04 8.18
C VAL A 57 -11.89 -1.49 6.74
N LEU A 58 -11.62 -2.77 6.56
CA LEU A 58 -11.64 -3.44 5.27
C LEU A 58 -12.82 -4.38 5.20
N LEU A 59 -13.56 -4.34 4.10
CA LEU A 59 -14.56 -5.33 3.75
C LEU A 59 -14.00 -6.24 2.67
N CYS A 60 -13.94 -7.54 2.92
CA CYS A 60 -13.49 -8.54 1.98
C CYS A 60 -14.61 -9.51 1.65
N GLU A 61 -14.85 -9.73 0.37
CA GLU A 61 -15.94 -10.58 -0.10
C GLU A 61 -15.44 -11.58 -1.15
N ASN A 62 -16.12 -12.72 -1.23
CA ASN A 62 -15.83 -13.75 -2.24
C ASN A 62 -16.56 -13.40 -3.54
N THR A 63 -15.91 -12.57 -4.36
CA THR A 63 -16.45 -12.11 -5.64
C THR A 63 -15.37 -12.17 -6.73
N ASN A 64 -15.80 -12.29 -7.98
CA ASN A 64 -14.91 -12.22 -9.14
C ASN A 64 -14.78 -10.80 -9.70
N THR A 65 -15.59 -9.85 -9.21
CA THR A 65 -15.61 -8.46 -9.69
C THR A 65 -15.24 -7.50 -8.58
N LYS A 66 -14.34 -6.57 -8.88
CA LYS A 66 -13.99 -5.49 -7.96
C LYS A 66 -15.11 -4.44 -7.97
N ASP A 67 -15.89 -4.41 -6.91
CA ASP A 67 -16.95 -3.43 -6.68
C ASP A 67 -16.40 -2.17 -5.99
N VAL A 68 -17.23 -1.14 -5.84
CA VAL A 68 -16.86 0.09 -5.11
C VAL A 68 -17.87 0.31 -4.00
N TYR A 69 -17.41 0.17 -2.76
CA TYR A 69 -18.20 0.43 -1.58
C TYR A 69 -17.95 1.84 -1.05
N ASN A 70 -18.98 2.67 -1.07
CA ASN A 70 -18.97 3.99 -0.42
C ASN A 70 -19.50 3.94 1.02
N ALA A 71 -20.07 2.82 1.44
CA ALA A 71 -20.60 2.57 2.77
C ALA A 71 -20.65 1.06 3.01
N LEU A 72 -20.74 0.66 4.29
CA LEU A 72 -20.94 -0.73 4.67
C LEU A 72 -22.32 -1.23 4.17
N PRO A 73 -22.39 -2.37 3.46
CA PRO A 73 -23.67 -2.94 3.04
C PRO A 73 -24.48 -3.43 4.25
N GLN A 74 -25.80 -3.27 4.21
CA GLN A 74 -26.71 -3.67 5.29
C GLN A 74 -26.86 -5.19 5.45
N SER A 75 -26.61 -5.94 4.38
CA SER A 75 -26.72 -7.41 4.36
C SER A 75 -25.80 -7.98 3.29
N GLY A 76 -25.33 -9.20 3.46
CA GLY A 76 -24.52 -9.91 2.48
C GLY A 76 -23.60 -10.94 3.11
N GLN A 77 -22.71 -11.52 2.32
CA GLN A 77 -21.71 -12.46 2.81
C GLN A 77 -20.31 -11.88 2.65
N PHE A 78 -19.74 -11.38 3.73
CA PHE A 78 -18.43 -10.73 3.71
C PHE A 78 -17.71 -10.87 5.05
N THR A 79 -16.40 -10.59 5.04
CA THR A 79 -15.56 -10.52 6.24
C THR A 79 -15.09 -9.08 6.41
N LEU A 80 -15.33 -8.52 7.60
CA LEU A 80 -14.77 -7.25 8.00
C LEU A 80 -13.47 -7.46 8.78
N TYR A 81 -12.46 -6.70 8.40
CA TYR A 81 -11.21 -6.56 9.13
C TYR A 81 -11.12 -5.14 9.64
N HIS A 82 -11.30 -4.94 10.94
CA HIS A 82 -11.02 -3.67 11.60
C HIS A 82 -9.61 -3.70 12.15
N LEU A 83 -8.71 -3.03 11.42
CA LEU A 83 -7.31 -2.83 11.79
C LEU A 83 -7.25 -1.72 12.84
N GLU A 84 -6.87 -2.09 14.05
CA GLU A 84 -6.77 -1.16 15.17
C GLU A 84 -5.45 -0.39 15.17
N THR A 85 -5.39 0.66 15.97
CA THR A 85 -4.13 1.36 16.26
C THR A 85 -3.12 0.43 16.91
N ARG A 86 -1.84 0.68 16.67
CA ARG A 86 -0.77 -0.04 17.38
C ARG A 86 -0.87 0.29 18.88
N THR A 87 -0.61 -0.71 19.74
CA THR A 87 -0.53 -0.46 21.19
C THR A 87 0.52 0.60 21.51
N PHE A 88 0.36 1.34 22.61
CA PHE A 88 1.27 2.42 23.03
C PHE A 88 2.76 2.02 22.95
N TRP A 89 3.13 0.81 23.39
CA TRP A 89 4.51 0.31 23.31
C TRP A 89 4.98 0.00 21.89
N SER A 90 4.05 -0.43 21.03
CA SER A 90 4.31 -0.64 19.62
C SER A 90 4.49 0.70 18.86
N GLN A 91 3.84 1.77 19.31
CA GLN A 91 4.10 3.13 18.83
C GLN A 91 5.49 3.62 19.25
N ILE A 92 5.89 3.40 20.52
CA ILE A 92 7.23 3.77 21.01
C ILE A 92 8.34 3.00 20.28
N SER A 93 8.16 1.70 20.03
CA SER A 93 9.14 0.92 19.25
C SER A 93 9.24 1.39 17.80
N THR A 94 8.14 1.85 17.17
CA THR A 94 8.21 2.42 15.83
C THR A 94 9.07 3.69 15.79
N ILE A 95 8.93 4.57 16.79
CA ILE A 95 9.78 5.76 16.92
C ILE A 95 11.26 5.35 17.09
N TRP A 96 11.52 4.31 17.89
CA TRP A 96 12.86 3.75 18.05
C TRP A 96 13.41 3.11 16.77
N GLU A 97 12.60 2.39 16.00
CA GLU A 97 12.98 1.81 14.71
C GLU A 97 13.35 2.91 13.71
N PHE A 98 12.57 3.99 13.64
CA PHE A 98 12.91 5.16 12.84
C PHE A 98 14.18 5.86 13.34
N PHE A 99 14.39 5.94 14.66
CA PHE A 99 15.59 6.51 15.24
C PHE A 99 16.84 5.67 14.91
N ILE A 100 16.77 4.34 15.08
CA ILE A 100 17.85 3.40 14.75
C ILE A 100 18.13 3.39 13.24
N LYS A 101 17.11 3.56 12.39
CA LYS A 101 17.27 3.70 10.93
C LYS A 101 18.10 4.92 10.53
N ASN A 102 18.16 5.99 11.34
CA ASN A 102 19.09 7.10 11.07
C ASN A 102 20.56 6.71 11.29
N PHE A 103 20.84 5.54 11.91
CA PHE A 103 22.18 5.03 12.17
C PHE A 103 22.52 3.77 11.35
N ASN A 104 21.51 2.99 10.92
CA ASN A 104 21.67 1.78 10.11
C ASN A 104 20.78 1.86 8.85
N ASP A 105 21.33 1.57 7.67
CA ASP A 105 20.66 1.61 6.35
C ASP A 105 19.54 0.56 6.15
N ASP A 106 19.03 -0.04 7.23
CA ASP A 106 17.99 -1.07 7.15
C ASP A 106 16.62 -0.43 6.85
N ALA A 107 16.04 -0.77 5.68
CA ALA A 107 14.70 -0.35 5.28
C ALA A 107 13.63 -0.99 6.18
N VAL A 108 12.64 -0.20 6.62
CA VAL A 108 11.49 -0.71 7.38
C VAL A 108 10.64 -1.57 6.45
N LYS A 109 10.55 -2.87 6.74
CA LYS A 109 9.91 -3.86 5.86
C LYS A 109 8.38 -3.97 6.03
N GLY A 110 7.85 -3.42 7.12
CA GLY A 110 6.45 -3.56 7.49
C GLY A 110 6.21 -3.38 8.98
N HIS A 111 5.02 -3.73 9.46
CA HIS A 111 4.64 -3.68 10.87
C HIS A 111 3.44 -4.61 11.17
N GLN A 112 3.20 -4.87 12.46
CA GLN A 112 2.06 -5.65 12.94
C GLN A 112 1.04 -4.77 13.68
N ARG A 113 -0.24 -5.10 13.55
CA ARG A 113 -1.37 -4.46 14.25
C ARG A 113 -2.37 -5.51 14.76
N PRO A 114 -3.06 -5.26 15.87
CA PRO A 114 -4.28 -6.00 16.20
C PRO A 114 -5.32 -5.83 15.09
N VAL A 115 -6.10 -6.88 14.85
CA VAL A 115 -7.23 -6.82 13.92
C VAL A 115 -8.43 -7.54 14.52
N ASN A 116 -9.59 -6.89 14.46
CA ASN A 116 -10.86 -7.54 14.75
C ASN A 116 -11.40 -8.15 13.46
N ILE A 117 -11.67 -9.45 13.49
CA ILE A 117 -12.19 -10.23 12.37
C ILE A 117 -13.66 -10.53 12.65
N ILE A 118 -14.54 -9.99 11.80
CA ILE A 118 -15.99 -10.13 11.95
C ILE A 118 -16.53 -10.74 10.65
N LYS A 119 -17.18 -11.89 10.75
CA LYS A 119 -17.84 -12.55 9.62
C LYS A 119 -19.31 -12.16 9.63
N VAL A 120 -19.79 -11.71 8.47
CA VAL A 120 -21.19 -11.38 8.25
C VAL A 120 -21.76 -12.36 7.23
N ASP A 121 -22.84 -13.03 7.61
CA ASP A 121 -23.60 -13.94 6.75
C ASP A 121 -25.07 -13.52 6.75
N GLU A 122 -25.50 -12.94 5.63
CA GLU A 122 -26.76 -12.22 5.48
C GLU A 122 -26.89 -11.09 6.52
N ASN A 123 -27.60 -11.35 7.62
CA ASN A 123 -27.81 -10.43 8.73
C ASN A 123 -27.21 -10.94 10.04
N ASN A 124 -26.49 -12.06 10.01
CA ASN A 124 -25.88 -12.65 11.19
C ASN A 124 -24.42 -12.23 11.29
N TRP A 125 -24.08 -11.55 12.38
CA TRP A 125 -22.75 -11.04 12.65
C TRP A 125 -22.06 -11.93 13.68
N SER A 126 -20.86 -12.40 13.38
CA SER A 126 -20.05 -13.10 14.38
C SER A 126 -19.53 -12.12 15.43
N TYR A 127 -19.33 -12.61 16.65
CA TYR A 127 -18.57 -11.87 17.64
C TYR A 127 -17.15 -11.57 17.11
N PRO A 128 -16.56 -10.39 17.40
CA PRO A 128 -15.22 -10.06 16.94
C PRO A 128 -14.18 -11.06 17.44
N GLN A 129 -13.47 -11.68 16.49
CA GLN A 129 -12.30 -12.49 16.81
C GLN A 129 -11.05 -11.60 16.69
N ILE A 130 -10.29 -11.49 17.78
CA ILE A 130 -9.04 -10.74 17.79
C ILE A 130 -7.95 -11.58 17.14
N GLY A 131 -7.31 -11.02 16.12
CA GLY A 131 -6.14 -11.58 15.44
C GLY A 131 -5.01 -10.56 15.33
N GLU A 132 -4.00 -10.90 14.52
CA GLU A 132 -2.91 -10.01 14.18
C GLU A 132 -2.80 -9.86 12.66
N ALA A 133 -2.70 -8.62 12.20
CA ALA A 133 -2.43 -8.27 10.82
C ALA A 133 -0.97 -7.86 10.66
N ARG A 134 -0.26 -8.50 9.73
CA ARG A 134 1.11 -8.12 9.33
C ARG A 134 1.05 -7.35 8.01
N ILE A 135 1.35 -6.06 8.06
CA ILE A 135 1.38 -5.17 6.90
C ILE A 135 2.81 -5.10 6.38
N SER A 136 3.01 -5.51 5.13
CA SER A 136 4.28 -5.49 4.40
C SER A 136 4.27 -4.37 3.36
N ILE A 137 5.43 -3.79 3.14
CA ILE A 137 5.63 -2.67 2.20
C ILE A 137 6.34 -3.15 0.95
N ASP A 138 7.27 -4.06 1.11
CA ASP A 138 7.92 -4.73 -0.01
C ASP A 138 7.94 -6.24 0.26
N PRO A 139 6.99 -7.01 -0.29
CA PRO A 139 5.92 -6.59 -1.22
C PRO A 139 4.71 -5.92 -0.53
N ASN A 140 3.92 -5.16 -1.30
CA ASN A 140 2.70 -4.43 -0.90
C ASN A 140 1.54 -5.37 -0.48
N THR A 141 1.66 -6.02 0.68
CA THR A 141 0.75 -7.09 1.11
C THR A 141 0.33 -6.96 2.57
N ILE A 142 -0.90 -7.38 2.90
CA ILE A 142 -1.39 -7.54 4.28
C ILE A 142 -1.63 -9.03 4.51
N TYR A 143 -1.11 -9.58 5.61
CA TYR A 143 -1.35 -10.96 6.00
C TYR A 143 -2.22 -10.98 7.25
N ILE A 144 -3.30 -11.76 7.22
CA ILE A 144 -4.23 -11.96 8.34
C ILE A 144 -4.57 -13.44 8.37
N GLU A 145 -4.14 -14.15 9.41
CA GLU A 145 -4.27 -15.61 9.51
C GLU A 145 -3.74 -16.32 8.24
N GLU A 146 -4.54 -17.17 7.60
CA GLU A 146 -4.22 -17.87 6.36
C GLU A 146 -4.54 -17.05 5.10
N LYS A 147 -4.88 -15.75 5.24
CA LYS A 147 -5.23 -14.86 4.14
C LYS A 147 -4.13 -13.85 3.85
N MET A 148 -4.05 -13.49 2.57
CA MET A 148 -3.25 -12.38 2.08
C MET A 148 -4.13 -11.41 1.30
N ILE A 149 -3.87 -10.12 1.47
CA ILE A 149 -4.48 -9.04 0.70
C ILE A 149 -3.36 -8.34 -0.05
N ASP A 150 -3.43 -8.35 -1.38
CA ASP A 150 -2.59 -7.51 -2.21
C ASP A 150 -3.12 -6.07 -2.17
N ARG A 151 -2.28 -5.13 -1.74
CA ARG A 151 -2.71 -3.76 -1.42
C ARG A 151 -2.90 -2.89 -2.66
N GLU A 152 -2.33 -3.30 -3.79
CA GLU A 152 -2.39 -2.57 -5.06
C GLU A 152 -3.60 -3.01 -5.87
N SER A 153 -3.72 -4.32 -6.10
CA SER A 153 -4.83 -4.92 -6.83
C SER A 153 -6.10 -5.06 -5.99
N SER A 154 -5.98 -5.03 -4.65
CA SER A 154 -7.04 -5.34 -3.69
C SER A 154 -7.46 -6.82 -3.66
N GLN A 155 -6.67 -7.71 -4.26
CA GLN A 155 -7.00 -9.14 -4.32
C GLN A 155 -6.88 -9.78 -2.93
N TRP A 156 -7.89 -10.57 -2.58
CA TRP A 156 -7.96 -11.40 -1.39
C TRP A 156 -7.66 -12.85 -1.73
N ILE A 157 -6.61 -13.39 -1.13
CA ILE A 157 -5.98 -14.65 -1.52
C ILE A 157 -5.87 -15.58 -0.31
N GLU A 158 -6.16 -16.86 -0.53
CA GLU A 158 -5.86 -17.94 0.43
C GLU A 158 -4.37 -18.30 0.33
N LEU A 159 -3.61 -18.17 1.40
CA LEU A 159 -2.17 -18.48 1.39
C LEU A 159 -1.88 -19.95 1.16
N VAL A 160 -2.66 -20.83 1.80
CA VAL A 160 -2.40 -22.29 1.77
C VAL A 160 -2.55 -22.85 0.36
N THR A 161 -3.54 -22.37 -0.39
CA THR A 161 -3.83 -22.84 -1.74
C THR A 161 -3.33 -21.90 -2.83
N ASN A 162 -2.90 -20.69 -2.45
CA ASN A 162 -2.58 -19.59 -3.35
C ASN A 162 -3.72 -19.24 -4.33
N ASN A 163 -4.96 -19.45 -3.89
CA ASN A 163 -6.15 -19.19 -4.71
C ASN A 163 -6.69 -17.80 -4.43
N HIS A 164 -7.03 -17.09 -5.50
CA HIS A 164 -7.86 -15.89 -5.42
C HIS A 164 -9.24 -16.26 -4.88
N ILE A 165 -9.65 -15.62 -3.79
CA ILE A 165 -10.96 -15.81 -3.15
C ILE A 165 -11.87 -14.63 -3.51
N GLY A 166 -11.32 -13.41 -3.63
CA GLY A 166 -12.11 -12.26 -4.02
C GLY A 166 -11.37 -10.95 -3.82
N PHE A 167 -12.07 -9.91 -3.37
CA PHE A 167 -11.50 -8.57 -3.25
C PHE A 167 -11.79 -7.95 -1.89
N CYS A 168 -10.90 -7.04 -1.49
CA CYS A 168 -11.00 -6.27 -0.26
C CYS A 168 -11.09 -4.77 -0.55
N TYR A 169 -11.93 -4.06 0.20
CA TYR A 169 -12.18 -2.65 -0.01
C TYR A 169 -12.06 -1.92 1.31
N ARG A 170 -11.49 -0.72 1.27
CA ARG A 170 -11.47 0.15 2.44
C ARG A 170 -12.81 0.87 2.54
N LEU A 171 -13.41 0.81 3.73
CA LEU A 171 -14.64 1.50 4.04
C LEU A 171 -14.38 2.83 4.77
N PRO A 172 -15.35 3.77 4.75
CA PRO A 172 -15.35 4.92 5.65
C PRO A 172 -15.28 4.46 7.10
N LEU A 173 -14.26 4.93 7.83
CA LEU A 173 -13.92 4.41 9.15
C LEU A 173 -15.06 4.62 10.16
N TRP A 174 -15.49 5.88 10.35
CA TRP A 174 -16.42 6.25 11.42
C TRP A 174 -17.79 5.60 11.24
N GLU A 175 -18.34 5.66 10.03
CA GLU A 175 -19.61 5.06 9.69
C GLU A 175 -19.59 3.54 9.86
N SER A 176 -18.45 2.90 9.55
CA SER A 176 -18.31 1.45 9.74
C SER A 176 -18.23 1.07 11.20
N LEU A 177 -17.54 1.85 12.03
CA LEU A 177 -17.42 1.60 13.47
C LEU A 177 -18.76 1.72 14.18
N GLU A 178 -19.56 2.73 13.85
CA GLU A 178 -20.92 2.90 14.39
C GLU A 178 -21.76 1.65 14.13
N ILE A 179 -21.75 1.12 12.89
CA ILE A 179 -22.53 -0.07 12.55
C ILE A 179 -21.99 -1.33 13.24
N ILE A 180 -20.66 -1.47 13.34
CA ILE A 180 -20.03 -2.61 14.04
C ILE A 180 -20.45 -2.61 15.52
N GLU A 181 -20.44 -1.45 16.18
CA GLU A 181 -20.82 -1.28 17.58
C GLU A 181 -22.31 -1.58 17.80
N GLU A 182 -23.19 -1.15 16.89
CA GLU A 182 -24.63 -1.49 16.95
C GLU A 182 -24.90 -3.00 16.93
N HIS A 183 -24.08 -3.77 16.19
CA HIS A 183 -24.25 -5.22 16.06
C HIS A 183 -23.44 -6.02 17.09
N ASN A 184 -22.42 -5.41 17.72
CA ASN A 184 -21.55 -6.03 18.73
C ASN A 184 -21.29 -5.08 19.91
N PRO A 185 -22.30 -4.78 20.74
CA PRO A 185 -22.17 -3.90 21.90
C PRO A 185 -21.41 -4.54 23.08
#